data_AF-A0A2V5MWD1-F1
#
_entry.id   AF-A0A2V5MWD1-F1
#
_cell.length_a   1.000
_cell.length_b   1.000
_cell.length_c   1.000
_cell.angle_alpha   90.00
_cell.angle_beta   90.00
_cell.angle_gamma   90.00
#
_symmetry.space_group_name_H-M   'P 1'
#
loop_
_entity.id
_entity.type
_entity.pdbx_description
1 polymer ?
#
loop_
_entity_poly.entity_id
_entity_poly.type
_entity_poly.pdbx_seq_one_letter_code
_entity_poly.pdbx_strand_id
1 'polypeptide(L)'
;MQSEQLAYAIVTSYSMRKSRTGGILGRLISRTGLDLVGGRMFAPGAELTKRYADTIVTETDPRHRATQQLIREYVLKNFTGEKDGQHARVLFLIFRGPDAVERIHHVVGHIVHERTSGETIRDTFGDYITDDSANVVYFEPGVVTEFDPDAVERDLKLWAEFSDSDGGILDRAVSSPPATQIEKTLVLIKPDNFRFPNLRPGGVIEVFSRTGLSIIGFKVHQMSVAQAEEFYGPVLPVLEKKLGPKSGRENWESIIEFMAGKKPSESHQGERSAPGTEKSIAIVYQGVDAVRKIRDVLGPTDPAKAPPGSIRKEFGQTIMVNAAHASDSVENAKREMAIIRVDENNFKPLIENFFRRQ
;
A
#
# COMPACT_ATOMS: atom_id res chain seq x y z
N MET A 1 -13.67 27.17 -0.61
CA MET A 1 -12.81 26.00 -0.37
C MET A 1 -13.58 24.80 -0.87
N GLN A 2 -13.04 24.02 -1.82
CA GLN A 2 -13.68 22.76 -2.23
C GLN A 2 -13.74 21.83 -1.01
N SER A 3 -14.86 21.13 -0.82
CA SER A 3 -14.96 20.09 0.21
C SER A 3 -13.99 18.96 -0.12
N GLU A 4 -13.32 18.43 0.89
CA GLU A 4 -12.50 17.24 0.71
C GLU A 4 -13.39 16.02 0.46
N GLN A 5 -12.90 15.11 -0.37
CA GLN A 5 -13.50 13.81 -0.64
C GLN A 5 -12.52 12.70 -0.25
N LEU A 6 -13.08 11.54 0.09
CA LEU A 6 -12.35 10.28 0.02
C LEU A 6 -12.64 9.62 -1.31
N ALA A 7 -11.64 8.93 -1.86
CA ALA A 7 -11.76 8.04 -3.00
C ALA A 7 -10.95 6.78 -2.73
N TYR A 8 -11.27 5.68 -3.42
CA TYR A 8 -10.56 4.42 -3.24
C TYR A 8 -10.04 3.85 -4.54
N ALA A 9 -9.01 3.02 -4.44
CA ALA A 9 -8.56 2.16 -5.53
C ALA A 9 -8.25 0.77 -4.98
N ILE A 10 -8.86 -0.26 -5.57
CA ILE A 10 -8.64 -1.66 -5.22
C ILE A 10 -7.72 -2.27 -6.28
N VAL A 11 -6.49 -2.58 -5.91
CA VAL A 11 -5.56 -3.33 -6.77
C VAL A 11 -5.98 -4.80 -6.75
N THR A 12 -6.30 -5.35 -7.93
CA THR A 12 -6.86 -6.70 -8.06
C THR A 12 -5.88 -7.80 -7.68
N SER A 13 -6.41 -8.97 -7.30
CA SER A 13 -5.63 -10.19 -7.05
C SER A 13 -4.68 -10.52 -8.21
N TYR A 14 -5.14 -10.35 -9.45
CA TYR A 14 -4.33 -10.63 -10.64
C TYR A 14 -3.20 -9.62 -10.80
N SER A 15 -3.49 -8.32 -10.68
CA SER A 15 -2.46 -7.26 -10.71
C SER A 15 -1.36 -7.49 -9.70
N MET A 16 -1.72 -7.85 -8.47
CA MET A 16 -0.72 -8.14 -7.44
C MET A 16 0.10 -9.38 -7.74
N ARG A 17 -0.50 -10.48 -8.24
CA ARG A 17 0.23 -11.68 -8.66
C ARG A 17 1.20 -11.42 -9.81
N LYS A 18 0.85 -10.50 -10.71
CA LYS A 18 1.70 -10.06 -11.82
C LYS A 18 2.69 -8.96 -11.42
N SER A 19 2.85 -8.70 -10.12
CA SER A 19 3.77 -7.68 -9.58
C SER A 19 3.48 -6.25 -10.05
N ARG A 20 2.26 -5.93 -10.49
CA ARG A 20 1.89 -4.61 -11.04
C ARG A 20 1.63 -3.56 -9.95
N THR A 21 1.65 -3.94 -8.67
CA THR A 21 1.30 -3.07 -7.54
C THR A 21 2.16 -1.80 -7.48
N GLY A 22 3.46 -1.91 -7.74
CA GLY A 22 4.39 -0.77 -7.71
C GLY A 22 4.06 0.26 -8.78
N GLY A 23 3.97 -0.17 -10.04
CA GLY A 23 3.54 0.67 -11.16
C GLY A 23 2.17 1.32 -10.97
N ILE A 24 1.19 0.58 -10.44
CA ILE A 24 -0.16 1.09 -10.16
C ILE A 24 -0.12 2.17 -9.07
N LEU A 25 0.48 1.87 -7.91
CA LEU A 25 0.55 2.82 -6.80
C LEU A 25 1.31 4.08 -7.19
N GLY A 26 2.43 3.93 -7.91
CA GLY A 26 3.22 5.04 -8.42
C GLY A 26 2.37 6.00 -9.24
N ARG A 27 1.57 5.48 -10.20
CA ARG A 27 0.69 6.30 -11.04
C ARG A 27 -0.43 6.95 -10.25
N LEU A 28 -1.07 6.24 -9.32
CA LEU A 28 -2.11 6.80 -8.46
C LEU A 28 -1.57 8.00 -7.66
N ILE A 29 -0.41 7.86 -7.02
CA ILE A 29 0.21 8.95 -6.25
C ILE A 29 0.63 10.09 -7.17
N SER A 30 1.43 9.81 -8.21
CA SER A 30 2.07 10.86 -8.99
C SER A 30 1.12 11.65 -9.88
N ARG A 31 0.03 11.03 -10.35
CA ARG A 31 -0.88 11.66 -11.32
C ARG A 31 -2.11 12.30 -10.69
N THR A 32 -2.56 11.81 -9.54
CA THR A 32 -3.70 12.43 -8.84
C THR A 32 -3.26 13.62 -7.99
N GLY A 33 -2.05 13.57 -7.44
CA GLY A 33 -1.57 14.52 -6.44
C GLY A 33 -2.35 14.46 -5.12
N LEU A 34 -3.17 13.43 -4.92
CA LEU A 34 -3.97 13.23 -3.71
C LEU A 34 -3.14 12.65 -2.58
N ASP A 35 -3.65 12.83 -1.36
CA ASP A 35 -3.01 12.30 -0.18
C ASP A 35 -3.40 10.83 0.03
N LEU A 36 -2.45 9.90 -0.03
CA LEU A 36 -2.70 8.50 0.33
C LEU A 36 -2.85 8.39 1.85
N VAL A 37 -4.08 8.31 2.35
CA VAL A 37 -4.40 8.38 3.79
C VAL A 37 -4.63 7.02 4.43
N GLY A 38 -4.92 6.00 3.63
CA GLY A 38 -5.20 4.66 4.13
C GLY A 38 -4.80 3.59 3.14
N GLY A 39 -4.52 2.41 3.66
CA GLY A 39 -4.30 1.22 2.85
C GLY A 39 -4.40 -0.02 3.73
N ARG A 40 -5.03 -1.08 3.24
CA ARG A 40 -5.19 -2.35 3.95
C ARG A 40 -5.29 -3.50 2.95
N MET A 41 -4.69 -4.63 3.29
CA MET A 41 -4.87 -5.87 2.55
C MET A 41 -6.17 -6.53 2.98
N PHE A 42 -6.92 -7.06 2.02
CA PHE A 42 -8.13 -7.84 2.26
C PHE A 42 -8.03 -9.21 1.59
N ALA A 43 -8.56 -10.23 2.25
CA ALA A 43 -8.94 -11.51 1.66
C ALA A 43 -10.48 -11.60 1.72
N PRO A 44 -11.20 -11.03 0.73
CA PRO A 44 -12.65 -10.90 0.83
C PRO A 44 -13.38 -12.24 0.97
N GLY A 45 -14.23 -12.33 1.98
CA GLY A 45 -15.17 -13.42 2.18
C GLY A 45 -16.29 -13.39 1.15
N ALA A 46 -17.07 -14.48 1.12
CA ALA A 46 -18.21 -14.60 0.21
C ALA A 46 -19.27 -13.50 0.45
N GLU A 47 -19.49 -13.12 1.71
CA GLU A 47 -20.47 -12.08 2.05
C GLU A 47 -20.03 -10.69 1.59
N LEU A 48 -18.83 -10.24 1.95
CA LEU A 48 -18.27 -8.97 1.50
C LEU A 48 -18.26 -8.90 -0.03
N THR A 49 -17.77 -9.94 -0.69
CA THR A 49 -17.71 -10.01 -2.16
C THR A 49 -19.08 -9.85 -2.79
N LYS A 50 -20.09 -10.57 -2.28
CA LYS A 50 -21.46 -10.48 -2.79
C LYS A 50 -22.06 -9.09 -2.54
N ARG A 51 -21.98 -8.57 -1.32
CA ARG A 51 -22.54 -7.26 -0.96
C ARG A 51 -21.91 -6.14 -1.77
N TYR A 52 -20.60 -6.18 -1.99
CA TYR A 52 -19.91 -5.21 -2.82
C TYR A 52 -20.31 -5.37 -4.30
N ALA A 53 -20.38 -6.60 -4.82
CA ALA A 53 -20.83 -6.84 -6.19
C ALA A 53 -22.24 -6.29 -6.47
N ASP A 54 -23.13 -6.34 -5.48
CA ASP A 54 -24.50 -5.83 -5.60
C ASP A 54 -24.57 -4.28 -5.59
N THR A 55 -23.50 -3.55 -5.22
CA THR A 55 -23.45 -2.08 -5.31
C THR A 55 -22.97 -1.55 -6.67
N ILE A 56 -22.30 -2.38 -7.47
CA ILE A 56 -21.52 -1.94 -8.66
C ILE A 56 -22.41 -1.48 -9.82
N VAL A 57 -23.57 -2.11 -10.02
CA VAL A 57 -24.43 -1.83 -11.19
C VAL A 57 -25.51 -0.82 -10.82
N THR A 58 -25.23 0.45 -11.09
CA THR A 58 -26.10 1.59 -10.81
C THR A 58 -26.66 2.25 -12.07
N GLU A 59 -26.00 2.05 -13.22
CA GLU A 59 -26.30 2.78 -14.45
C GLU A 59 -27.50 2.22 -15.23
N THR A 60 -28.18 3.14 -15.91
CA THR A 60 -29.32 2.83 -16.79
C THR A 60 -28.95 2.89 -18.27
N ASP A 61 -27.91 3.66 -18.64
CA ASP A 61 -27.39 3.64 -20.01
C ASP A 61 -26.84 2.24 -20.34
N PRO A 62 -27.25 1.62 -21.45
CA PRO A 62 -26.86 0.25 -21.77
C PRO A 62 -25.34 0.02 -21.84
N ARG A 63 -24.55 0.99 -22.32
CA ARG A 63 -23.10 0.84 -22.48
C ARG A 63 -22.40 0.93 -21.14
N HIS A 64 -22.76 1.91 -20.32
CA HIS A 64 -22.19 2.05 -18.96
C HIS A 64 -22.61 0.88 -18.07
N ARG A 65 -23.86 0.45 -18.19
CA ARG A 65 -24.38 -0.73 -17.48
C ARG A 65 -23.64 -2.01 -17.87
N ALA A 66 -23.38 -2.24 -19.15
CA ALA A 66 -22.61 -3.41 -19.61
C ALA A 66 -21.19 -3.42 -18.99
N THR A 67 -20.57 -2.25 -18.91
CA THR A 67 -19.26 -2.08 -18.27
C THR A 67 -19.28 -2.41 -16.78
N GLN A 68 -20.28 -1.91 -16.05
CA GLN A 68 -20.46 -2.23 -14.63
C GLN A 68 -20.75 -3.72 -14.42
N GLN A 69 -21.48 -4.37 -15.32
CA GLN A 69 -21.71 -5.82 -15.24
C GLN A 69 -20.42 -6.62 -15.38
N LEU A 70 -19.51 -6.22 -16.28
CA LEU A 70 -18.19 -6.85 -16.38
C LEU A 70 -17.38 -6.72 -15.08
N ILE A 71 -17.40 -5.56 -14.44
CA ILE A 71 -16.75 -5.36 -13.14
C ILE A 71 -17.40 -6.25 -12.08
N ARG A 72 -18.74 -6.27 -12.02
CA ARG A 72 -19.50 -7.09 -11.07
C ARG A 72 -19.17 -8.57 -11.19
N GLU A 73 -19.19 -9.10 -12.40
CA GLU A 73 -18.82 -10.49 -12.69
C GLU A 73 -17.35 -10.77 -12.34
N TYR A 74 -16.46 -9.83 -12.64
CA TYR A 74 -15.05 -9.94 -12.27
C TYR A 74 -14.88 -10.03 -10.74
N VAL A 75 -15.55 -9.17 -9.98
CA VAL A 75 -15.51 -9.16 -8.50
C VAL A 75 -16.01 -10.49 -7.95
N LEU A 76 -17.22 -10.93 -8.35
CA LEU A 76 -17.81 -12.20 -7.89
C LEU A 76 -16.89 -13.40 -8.18
N LYS A 77 -16.18 -13.38 -9.30
CA LYS A 77 -15.29 -14.47 -9.72
C LYS A 77 -13.92 -14.44 -9.06
N ASN A 78 -13.33 -13.25 -8.82
CA ASN A 78 -11.90 -13.13 -8.54
C ASN A 78 -11.56 -12.51 -7.17
N PHE A 79 -12.53 -11.96 -6.43
CA PHE A 79 -12.30 -11.40 -5.10
C PHE A 79 -12.40 -12.43 -3.99
N THR A 80 -12.90 -13.63 -4.29
CA THR A 80 -12.96 -14.75 -3.35
C THR A 80 -12.37 -16.03 -3.97
N GLY A 81 -12.28 -17.10 -3.17
CA GLY A 81 -11.76 -18.39 -3.59
C GLY A 81 -10.24 -18.50 -3.59
N GLU A 82 -9.73 -19.57 -4.21
CA GLU A 82 -8.31 -19.92 -4.28
C GLU A 82 -7.91 -20.21 -5.73
N LYS A 83 -6.76 -19.68 -6.16
CA LYS A 83 -6.19 -19.95 -7.48
C LYS A 83 -4.69 -20.17 -7.34
N ASP A 84 -4.19 -21.27 -7.91
CA ASP A 84 -2.76 -21.64 -7.88
C ASP A 84 -2.15 -21.65 -6.46
N GLY A 85 -2.91 -22.13 -5.47
CA GLY A 85 -2.46 -22.17 -4.07
C GLY A 85 -2.49 -20.81 -3.36
N GLN A 86 -3.10 -19.77 -3.96
CA GLN A 86 -3.23 -18.46 -3.33
C GLN A 86 -4.69 -18.08 -3.21
N HIS A 87 -5.12 -17.76 -1.98
CA HIS A 87 -6.42 -17.16 -1.78
C HIS A 87 -6.45 -15.79 -2.45
N ALA A 88 -7.63 -15.43 -2.97
CA ALA A 88 -7.88 -14.10 -3.47
C ALA A 88 -7.54 -13.08 -2.39
N ARG A 89 -6.71 -12.10 -2.77
CA ARG A 89 -6.36 -10.98 -1.91
C ARG A 89 -6.28 -9.73 -2.76
N VAL A 90 -6.68 -8.62 -2.18
CA VAL A 90 -6.65 -7.30 -2.83
C VAL A 90 -5.96 -6.29 -1.92
N LEU A 91 -5.36 -5.27 -2.52
CA LEU A 91 -4.87 -4.11 -1.79
C LEU A 91 -5.87 -2.97 -1.96
N PHE A 92 -6.53 -2.59 -0.87
CA PHE A 92 -7.47 -1.47 -0.85
C PHE A 92 -6.72 -0.20 -0.41
N LEU A 93 -6.74 0.84 -1.24
CA LEU A 93 -6.08 2.12 -0.99
C LEU A 93 -7.12 3.23 -0.86
N ILE A 94 -6.92 4.16 0.07
CA ILE A 94 -7.78 5.34 0.27
C ILE A 94 -6.98 6.60 0.04
N PHE A 95 -7.50 7.46 -0.82
CA PHE A 95 -6.95 8.77 -1.15
C PHE A 95 -7.89 9.87 -0.64
N ARG A 96 -7.31 10.98 -0.20
CA ARG A 96 -8.04 12.17 0.27
C ARG A 96 -7.59 13.40 -0.48
N GLY A 97 -8.54 14.28 -0.77
CA GLY A 97 -8.28 15.61 -1.29
C GLY A 97 -9.49 16.20 -2.00
N PRO A 98 -9.36 17.41 -2.55
CA PRO A 98 -10.39 17.99 -3.41
C PRO A 98 -10.55 17.16 -4.68
N ASP A 99 -11.80 16.95 -5.11
CA ASP A 99 -12.17 16.22 -6.32
C ASP A 99 -11.53 14.80 -6.38
N ALA A 100 -11.34 14.17 -5.23
CA ALA A 100 -10.59 12.91 -5.13
C ALA A 100 -11.20 11.80 -5.98
N VAL A 101 -12.53 11.74 -6.04
CA VAL A 101 -13.26 10.71 -6.80
C VAL A 101 -13.01 10.86 -8.30
N GLU A 102 -13.18 12.08 -8.82
CA GLU A 102 -12.95 12.38 -10.24
C GLU A 102 -11.49 12.14 -10.62
N ARG A 103 -10.53 12.59 -9.81
CA ARG A 103 -9.09 12.43 -10.07
C ARG A 103 -8.66 10.97 -10.08
N ILE A 104 -9.13 10.16 -9.12
CA ILE A 104 -8.84 8.73 -9.11
C ILE A 104 -9.45 8.07 -10.34
N HIS A 105 -10.70 8.34 -10.64
CA HIS A 105 -11.38 7.77 -11.81
C HIS A 105 -10.66 8.13 -13.12
N HIS A 106 -10.24 9.38 -13.30
CA HIS A 106 -9.48 9.82 -14.47
C HIS A 106 -8.14 9.10 -14.62
N VAL A 107 -7.37 8.94 -13.54
CA VAL A 107 -6.08 8.23 -13.57
C VAL A 107 -6.26 6.73 -13.78
N VAL A 108 -7.32 6.14 -13.20
CA VAL A 108 -7.64 4.73 -13.41
C VAL A 108 -8.06 4.47 -14.85
N GLY A 109 -8.86 5.37 -15.42
CA GLY A 109 -9.35 5.31 -16.79
C GLY A 109 -10.69 4.60 -16.92
N HIS A 110 -11.31 4.76 -18.08
CA HIS A 110 -12.53 4.02 -18.44
C HIS A 110 -12.19 2.59 -18.90
N ILE A 111 -13.16 1.69 -18.84
CA ILE A 111 -13.00 0.31 -19.34
C ILE A 111 -13.14 0.24 -20.87
N VAL A 112 -13.89 1.15 -21.48
CA VAL A 112 -14.39 1.02 -22.86
C VAL A 112 -13.59 1.86 -23.87
N HIS A 113 -12.30 2.10 -23.66
CA HIS A 113 -11.54 2.90 -24.64
C HIS A 113 -10.87 2.02 -25.71
N GLU A 114 -11.38 2.17 -26.93
CA GLU A 114 -10.90 1.58 -28.20
C GLU A 114 -9.52 2.14 -28.64
N ARG A 115 -8.87 2.98 -27.81
CA ARG A 115 -7.54 3.55 -28.06
C ARG A 115 -6.66 3.33 -26.84
N THR A 116 -5.79 2.33 -26.92
CA THR A 116 -4.75 2.07 -25.92
C THR A 116 -3.64 3.12 -26.06
N SER A 117 -3.74 4.25 -25.34
CA SER A 117 -2.69 5.29 -25.33
C SER A 117 -1.62 5.06 -24.25
N GLY A 118 -1.85 4.11 -23.34
CA GLY A 118 -1.00 3.88 -22.16
C GLY A 118 -1.12 4.99 -21.10
N GLU A 119 -2.06 5.91 -21.28
CA GLU A 119 -2.24 7.09 -20.44
C GLU A 119 -2.89 6.78 -19.11
N THR A 120 -3.79 5.81 -19.03
CA THR A 120 -4.46 5.43 -17.78
C THR A 120 -3.86 4.17 -17.17
N ILE A 121 -4.26 3.83 -15.94
CA ILE A 121 -3.87 2.56 -15.32
C ILE A 121 -4.47 1.38 -16.09
N ARG A 122 -5.74 1.48 -16.50
CA ARG A 122 -6.41 0.43 -17.28
C ARG A 122 -5.77 0.23 -18.64
N ASP A 123 -5.29 1.27 -19.31
CA ASP A 123 -4.58 1.12 -20.60
C ASP A 123 -3.28 0.33 -20.47
N THR A 124 -2.61 0.39 -19.31
CA THR A 124 -1.30 -0.26 -19.11
C THR A 124 -1.41 -1.61 -18.42
N PHE A 125 -2.35 -1.76 -17.50
CA PHE A 125 -2.44 -2.91 -16.60
C PHE A 125 -3.78 -3.64 -16.65
N GLY A 126 -4.78 -3.06 -17.32
CA GLY A 126 -6.02 -3.73 -17.62
C GLY A 126 -5.94 -4.47 -18.96
N ASP A 127 -6.82 -5.44 -19.13
CA ASP A 127 -6.99 -6.18 -20.37
C ASP A 127 -8.49 -6.27 -20.67
N TYR A 128 -8.88 -5.89 -21.88
CA TYR A 128 -10.24 -6.01 -22.41
C TYR A 128 -10.11 -6.64 -23.80
N ILE A 129 -10.38 -7.94 -23.89
CA ILE A 129 -10.20 -8.70 -25.12
C ILE A 129 -11.57 -9.11 -25.63
N THR A 130 -11.85 -8.79 -26.89
CA THR A 130 -13.08 -9.19 -27.58
C THR A 130 -12.81 -10.22 -28.68
N ASP A 131 -13.82 -11.02 -29.00
CA ASP A 131 -13.84 -11.80 -30.24
C ASP A 131 -14.17 -10.91 -31.47
N ASP A 132 -14.20 -11.53 -32.66
CA ASP A 132 -14.52 -10.86 -33.93
C ASP A 132 -15.97 -10.31 -33.97
N SER A 133 -16.83 -10.75 -33.06
CA SER A 133 -18.21 -10.27 -32.89
C SER A 133 -18.33 -9.18 -31.82
N ALA A 134 -17.20 -8.66 -31.32
CA ALA A 134 -17.11 -7.68 -30.25
C ALA A 134 -17.63 -8.16 -28.87
N ASN A 135 -17.78 -9.47 -28.65
CA ASN A 135 -18.10 -10.01 -27.33
C ASN A 135 -16.85 -10.07 -26.48
N VAL A 136 -16.96 -9.66 -25.21
CA VAL A 136 -15.83 -9.72 -24.26
C VAL A 136 -15.53 -11.16 -23.88
N VAL A 137 -14.36 -11.65 -24.27
CA VAL A 137 -13.89 -13.02 -23.95
C VAL A 137 -12.94 -13.05 -22.75
N TYR A 138 -12.27 -11.94 -22.47
CA TYR A 138 -11.41 -11.80 -21.29
C TYR A 138 -11.44 -10.37 -20.78
N PHE A 139 -11.55 -10.23 -19.46
CA PHE A 139 -11.58 -8.95 -18.78
C PHE A 139 -10.75 -9.00 -17.50
N GLU A 140 -9.83 -8.05 -17.38
CA GLU A 140 -9.05 -7.75 -16.19
C GLU A 140 -9.01 -6.23 -16.03
N PRO A 141 -9.63 -5.64 -14.99
CA PRO A 141 -9.64 -4.19 -14.85
C PRO A 141 -8.31 -3.63 -14.36
N GLY A 142 -7.42 -4.45 -13.80
CA GLY A 142 -6.19 -4.01 -13.15
C GLY A 142 -6.41 -3.33 -11.79
N VAL A 143 -7.32 -2.34 -11.77
CA VAL A 143 -7.81 -1.60 -10.60
C VAL A 143 -9.33 -1.42 -10.68
N VAL A 144 -10.00 -1.62 -9.55
CA VAL A 144 -11.43 -1.30 -9.36
C VAL A 144 -11.55 -0.01 -8.55
N THR A 145 -12.41 0.90 -9.00
CA THR A 145 -12.73 2.19 -8.36
C THR A 145 -14.16 2.58 -8.75
N GLU A 146 -14.73 3.50 -8.00
CA GLU A 146 -16.02 4.13 -8.26
C GLU A 146 -15.84 5.62 -8.64
N PHE A 147 -16.78 6.17 -9.41
CA PHE A 147 -16.79 7.55 -9.93
C PHE A 147 -17.91 8.42 -9.34
N ASP A 148 -18.94 7.81 -8.76
CA ASP A 148 -19.99 8.52 -8.03
C ASP A 148 -19.61 8.72 -6.55
N PRO A 149 -19.56 9.97 -6.03
CA PRO A 149 -19.18 10.21 -4.64
C PRO A 149 -20.06 9.52 -3.59
N ASP A 150 -21.37 9.45 -3.81
CA ASP A 150 -22.29 8.78 -2.89
C ASP A 150 -22.05 7.26 -2.89
N ALA A 151 -21.75 6.68 -4.06
CA ALA A 151 -21.35 5.28 -4.18
C ALA A 151 -20.01 4.99 -3.50
N VAL A 152 -19.03 5.89 -3.65
CA VAL A 152 -17.75 5.79 -2.93
C VAL A 152 -17.96 5.76 -1.42
N GLU A 153 -18.82 6.62 -0.87
CA GLU A 153 -19.13 6.61 0.56
C GLU A 153 -19.78 5.28 1.00
N ARG A 154 -20.78 4.80 0.25
CA ARG A 154 -21.45 3.52 0.54
C ARG A 154 -20.45 2.36 0.54
N ASP A 155 -19.59 2.30 -0.48
CA ASP A 155 -18.58 1.26 -0.61
C ASP A 155 -17.56 1.34 0.53
N LEU A 156 -17.03 2.53 0.83
CA LEU A 156 -16.09 2.70 1.95
C LEU A 156 -16.70 2.24 3.27
N LYS A 157 -17.95 2.59 3.55
CA LYS A 157 -18.67 2.12 4.74
C LYS A 157 -18.83 0.59 4.76
N LEU A 158 -19.17 -0.02 3.63
CA LEU A 158 -19.24 -1.47 3.49
C LEU A 158 -17.87 -2.12 3.77
N TRP A 159 -16.80 -1.67 3.13
CA TRP A 159 -15.46 -2.24 3.34
C TRP A 159 -14.94 -1.99 4.77
N ALA A 160 -15.32 -0.88 5.40
CA ALA A 160 -15.03 -0.61 6.80
C ALA A 160 -15.72 -1.61 7.75
N GLU A 161 -16.97 -1.99 7.46
CA GLU A 161 -17.74 -2.99 8.23
C GLU A 161 -16.98 -4.32 8.33
N PHE A 162 -16.41 -4.80 7.21
CA PHE A 162 -15.69 -6.07 7.12
C PHE A 162 -14.17 -5.96 7.37
N SER A 163 -13.66 -4.76 7.66
CA SER A 163 -12.20 -4.53 7.73
C SER A 163 -11.47 -5.27 8.85
N ASP A 164 -12.18 -5.65 9.92
CA ASP A 164 -11.65 -6.48 11.02
C ASP A 164 -11.71 -7.98 10.70
N SER A 165 -12.72 -8.44 9.96
CA SER A 165 -12.91 -9.87 9.65
C SER A 165 -12.13 -10.32 8.41
N ASP A 166 -12.09 -9.46 7.39
CA ASP A 166 -11.60 -9.79 6.05
C ASP A 166 -10.27 -9.09 5.73
N GLY A 167 -9.87 -8.12 6.56
CA GLY A 167 -8.70 -7.29 6.35
C GLY A 167 -7.61 -7.45 7.40
N GLY A 168 -6.38 -7.05 7.07
CA GLY A 168 -5.25 -7.00 8.00
C GLY A 168 -4.00 -7.66 7.45
N ILE A 169 -3.34 -8.48 8.28
CA ILE A 169 -2.21 -9.30 7.85
C ILE A 169 -2.75 -10.67 7.42
N LEU A 170 -2.63 -10.97 6.13
CA LEU A 170 -3.23 -12.13 5.51
C LEU A 170 -2.32 -13.38 5.59
N ASP A 171 -1.99 -13.81 6.80
CA ASP A 171 -1.03 -14.89 7.07
C ASP A 171 -1.35 -16.22 6.36
N ARG A 172 -2.63 -16.47 6.08
CA ARG A 172 -3.13 -17.69 5.43
C ARG A 172 -3.43 -17.52 3.95
N ALA A 173 -3.28 -16.34 3.38
CA ALA A 173 -3.68 -16.09 1.99
C ALA A 173 -2.67 -16.59 0.95
N VAL A 174 -1.44 -16.90 1.38
CA VAL A 174 -0.38 -17.47 0.54
C VAL A 174 -0.10 -18.87 1.05
N SER A 175 -0.56 -19.91 0.36
CA SER A 175 -0.25 -21.28 0.74
C SER A 175 1.21 -21.59 0.44
N SER A 176 1.80 -22.43 1.29
CA SER A 176 3.16 -22.95 1.10
C SER A 176 3.16 -24.45 1.39
N PRO A 177 4.07 -25.22 0.77
CA PRO A 177 4.20 -26.64 1.09
C PRO A 177 4.46 -26.85 2.60
N PRO A 178 3.91 -27.91 3.23
CA PRO A 178 3.95 -28.09 4.69
C PRO A 178 5.34 -28.09 5.34
N ALA A 179 6.39 -28.42 4.58
CA ALA A 179 7.77 -28.49 5.07
C ALA A 179 8.56 -27.18 4.87
N THR A 180 7.95 -26.15 4.29
CA THR A 180 8.64 -24.90 3.94
C THR A 180 8.56 -23.92 5.09
N GLN A 181 9.71 -23.51 5.63
CA GLN A 181 9.76 -22.42 6.60
C GLN A 181 9.47 -21.09 5.91
N ILE A 182 8.33 -20.49 6.24
CA ILE A 182 7.92 -19.19 5.71
C ILE A 182 8.29 -18.08 6.69
N GLU A 183 8.97 -17.06 6.17
CA GLU A 183 9.34 -15.87 6.90
C GLU A 183 8.39 -14.72 6.56
N LYS A 184 8.24 -13.82 7.54
CA LYS A 184 7.65 -12.50 7.34
C LYS A 184 8.71 -11.45 7.61
N THR A 185 8.73 -10.40 6.81
CA THR A 185 9.62 -9.26 7.01
C THR A 185 8.87 -7.95 6.81
N LEU A 186 9.25 -6.94 7.60
CA LEU A 186 8.72 -5.59 7.45
C LEU A 186 9.61 -4.80 6.49
N VAL A 187 8.97 -4.05 5.60
CA VAL A 187 9.58 -2.96 4.83
C VAL A 187 8.86 -1.68 5.18
N LEU A 188 9.61 -0.61 5.40
CA LEU A 188 9.07 0.72 5.61
C LEU A 188 9.59 1.64 4.50
N ILE A 189 8.68 2.12 3.65
CA ILE A 189 8.97 3.19 2.70
C ILE A 189 8.98 4.51 3.47
N LYS A 190 10.12 5.20 3.43
CA LYS A 190 10.43 6.34 4.31
C LYS A 190 9.71 7.64 3.88
N PRO A 191 9.59 8.62 4.80
CA PRO A 191 8.88 9.88 4.53
C PRO A 191 9.37 10.73 3.37
N ASP A 192 10.64 10.64 2.99
CA ASP A 192 11.18 11.36 1.84
C ASP A 192 10.47 11.00 0.51
N ASN A 193 9.82 9.84 0.44
CA ASN A 193 9.08 9.42 -0.74
C ASN A 193 7.70 10.10 -0.87
N PHE A 194 7.18 10.72 0.20
CA PHE A 194 5.81 11.27 0.27
C PHE A 194 5.76 12.80 0.40
N ARG A 195 6.92 13.49 0.37
CA ARG A 195 6.99 14.96 0.47
C ARG A 195 6.29 15.68 -0.67
N PHE A 196 6.27 15.08 -1.85
CA PHE A 196 5.58 15.58 -3.03
C PHE A 196 5.10 14.40 -3.89
N PRO A 197 4.03 14.54 -4.67
CA PRO A 197 3.57 13.49 -5.58
C PRO A 197 4.67 13.05 -6.55
N ASN A 198 5.07 11.78 -6.50
CA ASN A 198 6.12 11.24 -7.36
C ASN A 198 6.02 9.71 -7.50
N LEU A 199 6.80 9.13 -8.42
CA LEU A 199 6.79 7.69 -8.72
C LEU A 199 7.62 6.83 -7.75
N ARG A 200 8.45 7.42 -6.87
CA ARG A 200 9.42 6.70 -6.03
C ARG A 200 8.77 5.65 -5.11
N PRO A 201 7.66 5.90 -4.38
CA PRO A 201 7.01 4.85 -3.59
C PRO A 201 6.66 3.62 -4.42
N GLY A 202 6.09 3.83 -5.61
CA GLY A 202 5.75 2.77 -6.55
C GLY A 202 6.98 2.05 -7.09
N GLY A 203 8.03 2.80 -7.47
CA GLY A 203 9.30 2.25 -7.94
C GLY A 203 10.02 1.38 -6.90
N VAL A 204 9.98 1.77 -5.63
CA VAL A 204 10.52 0.96 -4.53
C VAL A 204 9.81 -0.40 -4.43
N ILE A 205 8.47 -0.40 -4.50
CA ILE A 205 7.66 -1.64 -4.48
C ILE A 205 7.92 -2.47 -5.73
N GLU A 206 8.04 -1.84 -6.89
CA GLU A 206 8.34 -2.49 -8.16
C GLU A 206 9.66 -3.25 -8.10
N VAL A 207 10.71 -2.63 -7.55
CA VAL A 207 12.01 -3.28 -7.39
C VAL A 207 11.93 -4.43 -6.37
N PHE A 208 11.21 -4.28 -5.26
CA PHE A 208 10.99 -5.38 -4.31
C PHE A 208 10.22 -6.56 -4.91
N SER A 209 9.38 -6.34 -5.92
CA SER A 209 8.64 -7.42 -6.58
C SER A 209 9.54 -8.48 -7.23
N ARG A 210 10.79 -8.12 -7.57
CA ARG A 210 11.83 -9.04 -8.09
C ARG A 210 12.15 -10.19 -7.13
N THR A 211 11.83 -10.04 -5.84
CA THR A 211 12.04 -11.08 -4.83
C THR A 211 11.09 -12.28 -4.98
N GLY A 212 9.97 -12.12 -5.69
CA GLY A 212 8.90 -13.11 -5.77
C GLY A 212 8.12 -13.30 -4.46
N LEU A 213 8.32 -12.42 -3.48
CA LEU A 213 7.60 -12.44 -2.20
C LEU A 213 6.19 -11.89 -2.35
N SER A 214 5.29 -12.34 -1.47
CA SER A 214 3.91 -11.89 -1.46
C SER A 214 3.70 -10.75 -0.46
N ILE A 215 3.04 -9.68 -0.89
CA ILE A 215 2.52 -8.65 0.02
C ILE A 215 1.30 -9.23 0.74
N ILE A 216 1.35 -9.24 2.07
CA ILE A 216 0.26 -9.75 2.93
C ILE A 216 -0.23 -8.74 3.96
N GLY A 217 0.47 -7.62 4.13
CA GLY A 217 0.05 -6.51 4.98
C GLY A 217 0.49 -5.20 4.37
N PHE A 218 -0.33 -4.17 4.55
CA PHE A 218 -0.07 -2.82 4.06
C PHE A 218 -0.72 -1.84 5.03
N LYS A 219 0.02 -0.81 5.46
CA LYS A 219 -0.47 0.23 6.37
C LYS A 219 0.18 1.56 6.01
N VAL A 220 -0.65 2.58 5.76
CA VAL A 220 -0.19 3.98 5.79
C VAL A 220 -0.01 4.36 7.25
N HIS A 221 1.19 4.84 7.62
CA HIS A 221 1.58 5.01 9.01
C HIS A 221 2.32 6.33 9.23
N GLN A 222 1.94 7.04 10.30
CA GLN A 222 2.66 8.19 10.82
C GLN A 222 3.17 7.85 12.20
N MET A 223 4.46 7.53 12.27
CA MET A 223 5.09 7.02 13.48
C MET A 223 5.07 8.10 14.56
N SER A 224 4.60 7.76 15.76
CA SER A 224 4.76 8.66 16.91
C SER A 224 6.24 8.76 17.30
N VAL A 225 6.62 9.82 18.03
CA VAL A 225 7.99 9.95 18.55
C VAL A 225 8.34 8.75 19.43
N ALA A 226 7.41 8.29 20.28
CA ALA A 226 7.61 7.11 21.13
C ALA A 226 7.83 5.83 20.30
N GLN A 227 7.04 5.63 19.25
CA GLN A 227 7.23 4.49 18.34
C GLN A 227 8.59 4.55 17.64
N ALA A 228 9.01 5.73 17.19
CA ALA A 228 10.30 5.91 16.52
C ALA A 228 11.49 5.64 17.45
N GLU A 229 11.40 6.06 18.71
CA GLU A 229 12.39 5.76 19.72
C GLU A 229 12.52 4.27 20.01
N GLU A 230 11.39 3.56 20.13
CA GLU A 230 11.40 2.11 20.34
C GLU A 230 11.90 1.37 19.09
N PHE A 231 11.50 1.83 17.90
CA PHE A 231 11.88 1.23 16.62
C PHE A 231 13.38 1.33 16.37
N TYR A 232 13.93 2.55 16.50
CA TYR A 232 15.34 2.88 16.22
C TYR A 232 16.23 2.85 17.46
N GLY A 233 15.71 2.54 18.64
CA GLY A 233 16.48 2.41 19.88
C GLY A 233 17.75 1.56 19.75
N PRO A 234 17.71 0.38 19.10
CA PRO A 234 18.90 -0.45 18.87
C PRO A 234 20.03 0.23 18.08
N VAL A 235 19.73 1.32 17.34
CA VAL A 235 20.71 2.05 16.53
C VAL A 235 21.56 3.00 17.38
N LEU A 236 21.04 3.49 18.52
CA LEU A 236 21.72 4.48 19.36
C LEU A 236 23.11 4.01 19.85
N PRO A 237 23.26 2.82 20.48
CA PRO A 237 24.57 2.37 20.95
C PRO A 237 25.60 2.20 19.81
N VAL A 238 25.13 1.85 18.60
CA VAL A 238 25.98 1.71 17.42
C VAL A 238 26.51 3.08 16.96
N LEU A 239 25.66 4.11 16.98
CA LEU A 239 26.05 5.47 16.63
C LEU A 239 26.98 6.08 17.69
N GLU A 240 26.67 5.91 18.98
CA GLU A 240 27.51 6.40 20.08
C GLU A 240 28.92 5.77 20.03
N LYS A 241 29.01 4.47 19.72
CA LYS A 241 30.31 3.79 19.55
C LYS A 241 31.12 4.35 18.37
N LYS A 242 30.47 4.76 17.29
CA LYS A 242 31.15 5.23 16.05
C LYS A 242 31.47 6.72 16.07
N LEU A 243 30.61 7.54 16.67
CA LEU A 243 30.64 9.00 16.57
C LEU A 243 30.91 9.68 17.93
N GLY A 244 30.96 8.91 19.02
CA GLY A 244 30.98 9.42 20.39
C GLY A 244 29.58 9.68 20.95
N PRO A 245 29.42 9.77 22.29
CA PRO A 245 28.11 9.84 22.93
C PRO A 245 27.24 11.01 22.45
N LYS A 246 27.81 12.23 22.42
CA LYS A 246 27.07 13.44 22.03
C LYS A 246 26.62 13.39 20.57
N SER A 247 27.55 13.21 19.64
CA SER A 247 27.22 13.18 18.21
C SER A 247 26.41 11.95 17.81
N GLY A 248 26.61 10.81 18.48
CA GLY A 248 25.79 9.61 18.30
C GLY A 248 24.34 9.86 18.68
N ARG A 249 24.10 10.49 19.84
CA ARG A 249 22.76 10.88 20.29
C ARG A 249 22.11 11.88 19.34
N GLU A 250 22.82 12.93 18.91
CA GLU A 250 22.31 13.92 17.95
C GLU A 250 21.86 13.26 16.63
N ASN A 251 22.67 12.36 16.07
CA ASN A 251 22.31 11.64 14.85
C ASN A 251 21.12 10.70 15.03
N TRP A 252 21.01 10.05 16.19
CA TRP A 252 19.86 9.22 16.52
C TRP A 252 18.57 10.03 16.64
N GLU A 253 18.63 11.21 17.28
CA GLU A 253 17.48 12.12 17.33
C GLU A 253 17.07 12.63 15.95
N SER A 254 18.03 12.90 15.05
CA SER A 254 17.73 13.24 13.66
C SER A 254 17.04 12.11 12.88
N ILE A 255 17.35 10.84 13.18
CA ILE A 255 16.62 9.69 12.59
C ILE A 255 15.15 9.71 13.04
N ILE A 256 14.91 9.99 14.32
CA ILE A 256 13.56 10.04 14.88
C ILE A 256 12.79 11.23 14.32
N GLU A 257 13.41 12.40 14.29
CA GLU A 257 12.83 13.60 13.65
C GLU A 257 12.48 13.34 12.19
N PHE A 258 13.36 12.69 11.43
CA PHE A 258 13.09 12.34 10.04
C PHE A 258 11.90 11.38 9.88
N MET A 259 11.67 10.49 10.83
CA MET A 259 10.64 9.45 10.75
C MET A 259 9.30 9.83 11.38
N ALA A 260 9.31 10.70 12.40
CA ALA A 260 8.15 11.10 13.18
C ALA A 260 7.80 12.61 13.03
N GLY A 261 8.75 13.42 12.57
CA GLY A 261 8.60 14.87 12.35
C GLY A 261 9.03 15.76 13.52
N LYS A 262 9.43 15.19 14.66
CA LYS A 262 9.92 15.91 15.84
C LYS A 262 11.02 15.13 16.53
N LYS A 263 11.97 15.83 17.16
CA LYS A 263 12.97 15.18 18.02
C LYS A 263 12.38 14.75 19.36
N PRO A 264 12.91 13.69 19.98
CA PRO A 264 12.57 13.33 21.36
C PRO A 264 12.83 14.45 22.35
N SER A 265 13.95 15.18 22.20
CA SER A 265 14.36 16.29 23.07
C SER A 265 13.44 17.52 22.97
N GLU A 266 12.72 17.66 21.87
CA GLU A 266 11.79 18.76 21.60
C GLU A 266 10.32 18.37 21.89
N SER A 267 10.06 17.13 22.33
CA SER A 267 8.71 16.58 22.50
C SER A 267 8.29 16.50 23.97
N HIS A 268 7.11 17.03 24.31
CA HIS A 268 6.51 16.88 25.64
C HIS A 268 5.98 15.44 25.85
N GLN A 269 6.03 14.92 27.08
CA GLN A 269 5.68 13.51 27.37
C GLN A 269 4.27 13.11 26.88
N GLY A 270 3.28 14.00 26.97
CA GLY A 270 1.92 13.74 26.48
C GLY A 270 1.78 13.70 24.95
N GLU A 271 2.68 14.36 24.21
CA GLU A 271 2.64 14.44 22.75
C GLU A 271 3.35 13.26 22.07
N ARG A 272 4.29 12.60 22.77
CA ARG A 272 5.14 11.56 22.17
C ARG A 272 4.37 10.33 21.68
N SER A 273 3.17 10.11 22.19
CA SER A 273 2.30 8.99 21.78
C SER A 273 1.32 9.36 20.66
N ALA A 274 1.16 10.64 20.35
CA ALA A 274 0.31 11.09 19.25
C ALA A 274 0.93 10.69 17.90
N PRO A 275 0.12 10.44 16.85
CA PRO A 275 0.64 10.21 15.51
C PRO A 275 1.61 11.32 15.09
N GLY A 276 2.74 10.93 14.49
CA GLY A 276 3.70 11.89 13.95
C GLY A 276 3.15 12.67 12.76
N THR A 277 3.95 13.59 12.23
CA THR A 277 3.57 14.36 11.02
C THR A 277 4.05 13.68 9.74
N GLU A 278 5.16 12.95 9.82
CA GLU A 278 5.81 12.33 8.66
C GLU A 278 5.13 11.02 8.26
N LYS A 279 4.77 10.92 6.97
CA LYS A 279 4.08 9.76 6.41
C LYS A 279 5.05 8.67 5.97
N SER A 280 4.75 7.43 6.28
CA SER A 280 5.45 6.26 5.78
C SER A 280 4.44 5.19 5.33
N ILE A 281 4.91 4.21 4.57
CA ILE A 281 4.12 3.01 4.26
C ILE A 281 4.86 1.81 4.82
N ALA A 282 4.18 1.07 5.71
CA ALA A 282 4.62 -0.23 6.20
C ALA A 282 4.03 -1.33 5.33
N ILE A 283 4.88 -2.21 4.80
CA ILE A 283 4.49 -3.35 3.97
C ILE A 283 5.06 -4.61 4.60
N VAL A 284 4.21 -5.63 4.77
CA VAL A 284 4.63 -6.95 5.25
C VAL A 284 4.74 -7.88 4.05
N TYR A 285 5.95 -8.38 3.82
CA TYR A 285 6.23 -9.39 2.79
C TYR A 285 6.34 -10.77 3.44
N GLN A 286 5.82 -11.79 2.75
CA GLN A 286 5.86 -13.19 3.18
C GLN A 286 6.45 -14.07 2.08
N GLY A 287 7.28 -15.05 2.49
CA GLY A 287 7.78 -16.11 1.63
C GLY A 287 9.05 -16.76 2.18
N VAL A 288 9.65 -17.64 1.36
CA VAL A 288 10.92 -18.31 1.69
C VAL A 288 12.07 -17.30 1.64
N ASP A 289 12.88 -17.28 2.70
CA ASP A 289 14.01 -16.36 2.90
C ASP A 289 13.62 -14.88 2.74
N ALA A 290 12.42 -14.50 3.21
CA ALA A 290 11.87 -13.17 2.98
C ALA A 290 12.79 -12.06 3.48
N VAL A 291 13.39 -12.23 4.67
CA VAL A 291 14.29 -11.23 5.25
C VAL A 291 15.52 -11.05 4.35
N ARG A 292 16.19 -12.15 3.99
CA ARG A 292 17.38 -12.13 3.14
C ARG A 292 17.09 -11.51 1.77
N LYS A 293 16.07 -12.00 1.07
CA LYS A 293 15.72 -11.52 -0.29
C LYS A 293 15.41 -10.02 -0.31
N ILE A 294 14.66 -9.53 0.67
CA ILE A 294 14.37 -8.09 0.78
C ILE A 294 15.66 -7.29 1.02
N ARG A 295 16.56 -7.76 1.89
CA ARG A 295 17.83 -7.08 2.16
C ARG A 295 18.76 -7.04 0.96
N ASP A 296 18.83 -8.13 0.20
CA ASP A 296 19.65 -8.22 -1.01
C ASP A 296 19.20 -7.19 -2.05
N VAL A 297 17.88 -7.08 -2.28
CA VAL A 297 17.29 -6.10 -3.20
C VAL A 297 17.41 -4.67 -2.67
N LEU A 298 17.31 -4.47 -1.35
CA LEU A 298 17.45 -3.15 -0.73
C LEU A 298 18.87 -2.58 -0.91
N GLY A 299 19.88 -3.43 -0.68
CA GLY A 299 21.30 -3.06 -0.69
C GLY A 299 21.78 -2.43 0.64
N PRO A 300 23.10 -2.15 0.75
CA PRO A 300 23.71 -1.62 1.97
C PRO A 300 23.18 -0.23 2.33
N THR A 301 23.26 0.14 3.61
CA THR A 301 22.68 1.38 4.16
C THR A 301 23.14 2.66 3.47
N ASP A 302 24.38 2.66 2.98
CA ASP A 302 24.99 3.77 2.23
C ASP A 302 24.73 3.60 0.72
N PRO A 303 23.90 4.46 0.10
CA PRO A 303 23.63 4.45 -1.34
C PRO A 303 24.89 4.47 -2.22
N ALA A 304 25.97 5.14 -1.78
CA ALA A 304 27.21 5.22 -2.56
C ALA A 304 27.88 3.86 -2.72
N LYS A 305 27.68 2.95 -1.76
CA LYS A 305 28.23 1.59 -1.72
C LYS A 305 27.27 0.53 -2.24
N ALA A 306 26.04 0.92 -2.58
CA ALA A 306 25.02 -0.01 -3.04
C ALA A 306 25.25 -0.41 -4.51
N PRO A 307 25.03 -1.69 -4.87
CA PRO A 307 25.19 -2.15 -6.23
C PRO A 307 24.12 -1.53 -7.16
N PRO A 308 24.43 -1.31 -8.46
CA PRO A 308 23.40 -0.95 -9.44
C PRO A 308 22.22 -1.93 -9.41
N GLY A 309 21.00 -1.41 -9.55
CA GLY A 309 19.79 -2.22 -9.49
C GLY A 309 19.19 -2.40 -8.08
N SER A 310 19.90 -1.99 -7.02
CA SER A 310 19.39 -2.00 -5.65
C SER A 310 18.58 -0.74 -5.36
N ILE A 311 17.59 -0.85 -4.46
CA ILE A 311 16.70 0.27 -4.10
C ILE A 311 17.47 1.46 -3.56
N ARG A 312 18.44 1.22 -2.65
CA ARG A 312 19.24 2.31 -2.09
C ARG A 312 20.14 2.98 -3.12
N LYS A 313 20.58 2.25 -4.16
CA LYS A 313 21.35 2.84 -5.26
C LYS A 313 20.47 3.67 -6.20
N GLU A 314 19.27 3.18 -6.51
CA GLU A 314 18.35 3.84 -7.45
C GLU A 314 17.61 5.04 -6.83
N PHE A 315 17.22 4.93 -5.56
CA PHE A 315 16.32 5.90 -4.91
C PHE A 315 16.93 6.57 -3.68
N GLY A 316 18.07 6.12 -3.16
CA GLY A 316 18.71 6.71 -1.98
C GLY A 316 19.60 7.91 -2.34
N GLN A 317 19.61 8.91 -1.46
CA GLN A 317 20.44 10.12 -1.60
C GLN A 317 21.61 10.12 -0.60
N THR A 318 21.34 9.76 0.65
CA THR A 318 22.32 9.72 1.75
C THR A 318 22.04 8.52 2.65
N ILE A 319 22.90 8.30 3.66
CA ILE A 319 22.67 7.23 4.67
C ILE A 319 21.33 7.41 5.40
N MET A 320 20.94 8.67 5.69
CA MET A 320 19.68 8.99 6.37
C MET A 320 18.49 8.88 5.41
N VAL A 321 18.62 9.47 4.22
CA VAL A 321 17.62 9.52 3.16
C VAL A 321 17.90 8.42 2.15
N ASN A 322 17.66 7.17 2.54
CA ASN A 322 17.98 5.98 1.76
C ASN A 322 16.74 5.23 1.25
N ALA A 323 15.64 5.95 1.03
CA ALA A 323 14.35 5.49 0.48
C ALA A 323 13.55 4.47 1.31
N ALA A 324 14.18 3.44 1.87
CA ALA A 324 13.49 2.39 2.62
C ALA A 324 14.31 1.79 3.77
N HIS A 325 13.57 1.34 4.79
CA HIS A 325 14.05 0.43 5.85
C HIS A 325 13.51 -0.98 5.60
N ALA A 326 14.27 -1.99 6.02
CA ALA A 326 13.80 -3.36 6.08
C ALA A 326 14.40 -4.06 7.31
N SER A 327 13.63 -4.97 7.90
CA SER A 327 14.08 -5.77 9.03
C SER A 327 15.32 -6.58 8.70
N ASP A 328 16.18 -6.77 9.70
CA ASP A 328 17.49 -7.39 9.52
C ASP A 328 17.52 -8.89 9.87
N SER A 329 16.46 -9.38 10.54
CA SER A 329 16.27 -10.74 11.06
C SER A 329 14.75 -11.00 11.24
N VAL A 330 14.36 -12.26 11.40
CA VAL A 330 12.96 -12.65 11.64
C VAL A 330 12.48 -12.14 13.00
N GLU A 331 13.36 -12.13 14.00
CA GLU A 331 13.11 -11.62 15.34
C GLU A 331 12.86 -10.11 15.31
N ASN A 332 13.70 -9.35 14.62
CA ASN A 332 13.48 -7.92 14.45
C ASN A 332 12.25 -7.63 13.61
N ALA A 333 11.93 -8.43 12.59
CA ALA A 333 10.68 -8.27 11.86
C ALA A 333 9.46 -8.38 12.79
N LYS A 334 9.42 -9.38 13.69
CA LYS A 334 8.34 -9.51 14.68
C LYS A 334 8.27 -8.31 15.63
N ARG A 335 9.41 -7.89 16.16
CA ARG A 335 9.51 -6.73 17.06
C ARG A 335 9.04 -5.44 16.38
N GLU A 336 9.57 -5.16 15.20
CA GLU A 336 9.28 -3.96 14.42
C GLU A 336 7.81 -3.91 14.00
N MET A 337 7.24 -5.04 13.57
CA MET A 337 5.81 -5.14 13.26
C MET A 337 4.91 -4.82 14.47
N ALA A 338 5.28 -5.30 15.67
CA ALA A 338 4.55 -5.01 16.91
C ALA A 338 4.60 -3.52 17.29
N ILE A 339 5.75 -2.87 17.11
CA ILE A 339 5.92 -1.43 17.39
C ILE A 339 5.06 -0.58 16.45
N ILE A 340 5.06 -0.91 15.16
CA ILE A 340 4.26 -0.21 14.13
C ILE A 340 2.77 -0.56 14.22
N ARG A 341 2.44 -1.66 14.93
CA ARG A 341 1.10 -2.22 15.04
C ARG A 341 0.49 -2.44 13.67
N VAL A 342 1.21 -3.15 12.79
CA VAL A 342 0.81 -3.34 11.38
C VAL A 342 -0.54 -4.08 11.21
N ASP A 343 -0.99 -4.78 12.25
CA ASP A 343 -2.28 -5.47 12.35
C ASP A 343 -3.44 -4.55 12.76
N GLU A 344 -3.14 -3.44 13.46
CA GLU A 344 -4.13 -2.44 13.90
C GLU A 344 -4.99 -1.96 12.73
N ASN A 345 -6.30 -1.93 12.96
CA ASN A 345 -7.25 -1.42 11.98
C ASN A 345 -7.38 0.11 12.09
N ASN A 346 -6.53 0.82 11.36
CA ASN A 346 -6.68 2.26 11.15
C ASN A 346 -7.58 2.61 9.95
N PHE A 347 -8.06 1.61 9.21
CA PHE A 347 -8.88 1.76 8.00
C PHE A 347 -10.32 2.17 8.35
N LYS A 348 -10.97 1.43 9.25
CA LYS A 348 -12.35 1.73 9.68
C LYS A 348 -12.48 3.05 10.42
N PRO A 349 -11.63 3.37 11.44
CA PRO A 349 -11.70 4.66 12.10
C PRO A 349 -11.45 5.85 11.16
N LEU A 350 -10.60 5.70 10.14
CA LEU A 350 -10.38 6.73 9.12
C LEU A 350 -11.69 7.08 8.40
N ILE A 351 -12.40 6.06 7.91
CA ILE A 351 -13.66 6.22 7.16
C ILE A 351 -14.76 6.78 8.07
N GLU A 352 -14.96 6.18 9.24
CA GLU A 352 -16.01 6.60 10.18
C GLU A 352 -15.80 8.04 10.67
N ASN A 353 -14.57 8.44 10.96
CA ASN A 353 -14.27 9.80 11.41
C ASN A 353 -14.41 10.83 10.29
N PHE A 354 -14.10 10.46 9.04
CA PHE A 354 -14.25 11.36 7.91
C PHE A 354 -15.74 11.69 7.67
N PHE A 355 -16.60 10.68 7.54
CA PHE A 355 -18.02 10.88 7.24
C PHE A 355 -18.88 11.30 8.45
N ARG A 356 -18.38 11.22 9.68
CA ARG A 356 -19.05 11.80 10.87
C ARG A 356 -18.88 13.33 10.96
N ARG A 357 -17.83 13.87 10.34
CA ARG A 357 -17.44 15.29 10.44
C ARG A 357 -18.01 16.17 9.30
N GLN A 358 -18.61 15.55 8.30
CA GLN A 358 -19.44 16.22 7.29
C GLN A 358 -20.87 16.30 7.81
#